data_AF-A0A3C0GI35-F1
#
_entry.id   AF-A0A3C0GI35-F1
#
_cell.length_a   1.000
_cell.length_b   1.000
_cell.length_c   1.000
_cell.angle_alpha   90.00
_cell.angle_beta   90.00
_cell.angle_gamma   90.00
#
_symmetry.space_group_name_H-M   'P 1'
#
loop_
_entity.id
_entity.type
_entity.pdbx_description
1 polymer ?
#
loop_
_entity_poly.entity_id
_entity_poly.type
_entity_poly.pdbx_seq_one_letter_code
_entity_poly.pdbx_strand_id
1 'polypeptide(L)'
;VKYAEIGNSSGMESVNVTVILQSVLDDLSEKIKETKATIKFNELPTLIARPSDIRILFQNLVHNALKFKSSAQDPIITITSEKRDNDYLFSVADNGIV
;
A
#
# COMPACT_ATOMS: atom_id res chain seq x y z
N VAL A 1 -11.83 18.64 -4.38
CA VAL A 1 -10.55 17.93 -4.63
C VAL A 1 -9.60 18.33 -3.50
N LYS A 2 -9.36 17.47 -2.50
CA LYS A 2 -8.47 17.78 -1.37
C LYS A 2 -7.06 17.33 -1.73
N TYR A 3 -6.18 18.28 -2.03
CA TYR A 3 -4.75 18.03 -2.08
C TYR A 3 -4.24 18.07 -0.64
N ALA A 4 -3.73 16.95 -0.14
CA ALA A 4 -3.08 16.91 1.17
C ALA A 4 -1.69 17.52 1.01
N GLU A 5 -1.53 18.76 1.45
CA GLU A 5 -0.23 19.40 1.62
C GLU A 5 0.41 18.81 2.88
N ILE A 6 1.16 17.71 2.71
CA ILE A 6 1.84 17.03 3.81
C ILE A 6 3.16 17.77 4.04
N GLY A 7 3.16 18.63 5.06
CA GLY A 7 4.37 19.18 5.63
C GLY A 7 5.18 18.10 6.34
N ASN A 8 6.30 17.70 5.76
CA ASN A 8 7.46 17.21 6.50
C ASN A 8 8.72 17.34 5.64
N SER A 9 9.78 17.88 6.25
CA SER A 9 11.04 18.33 5.65
C SER A 9 11.99 17.18 5.27
N SER A 10 11.47 16.13 4.63
CA SER A 10 12.29 15.04 4.09
C SER A 10 12.39 15.23 2.58
N GLY A 11 13.61 15.40 2.09
CA GLY A 11 13.88 15.50 0.66
C GLY A 11 13.52 14.21 -0.09
N MET A 12 13.67 14.25 -1.41
CA MET A 12 13.63 13.04 -2.21
C MET A 12 14.84 12.15 -1.85
N GLU A 13 14.60 10.89 -1.53
CA GLU A 13 15.65 9.92 -1.23
C GLU A 13 15.35 8.55 -1.85
N SER A 14 16.35 7.67 -1.82
CA SER A 14 16.21 6.29 -2.30
C SER A 14 15.40 5.45 -1.30
N VAL A 15 14.17 5.15 -1.67
CA VAL A 15 13.17 4.48 -0.84
C VAL A 15 12.93 3.05 -1.34
N ASN A 16 13.23 2.07 -0.50
CA ASN A 16 12.79 0.69 -0.74
C ASN A 16 11.31 0.56 -0.37
N VAL A 17 10.44 0.43 -1.37
CA VAL A 17 8.99 0.39 -1.18
C VAL A 17 8.55 -0.86 -0.41
N THR A 18 9.26 -1.98 -0.56
CA THR A 18 8.98 -3.22 0.18
C THR A 18 9.09 -3.02 1.68
N VAL A 19 10.13 -2.31 2.13
CA VAL A 19 10.37 -2.01 3.56
C VAL A 19 9.27 -1.11 4.11
N ILE A 20 8.86 -0.09 3.36
CA ILE A 20 7.77 0.79 3.79
C ILE A 20 6.46 0.02 3.88
N LEU A 21 6.14 -0.80 2.87
CA LEU A 21 4.93 -1.60 2.86
C LEU A 21 4.90 -2.55 4.06
N GLN A 22 5.99 -3.26 4.35
CA GLN A 22 6.08 -4.14 5.52
C GLN A 22 5.76 -3.39 6.82
N SER A 23 6.36 -2.21 7.03
CA SER A 23 6.06 -1.44 8.23
C SER A 23 4.60 -0.96 8.28
N VAL A 24 3.98 -0.61 7.14
CA VAL A 24 2.55 -0.30 7.08
C VAL A 24 1.69 -1.52 7.45
N LEU A 25 2.07 -2.72 7.01
CA LEU A 25 1.37 -3.96 7.35
C LEU A 25 1.51 -4.32 8.83
N ASP A 26 2.66 -4.05 9.44
CA ASP A 26 2.88 -4.22 10.88
C ASP A 26 1.96 -3.28 11.69
N ASP A 27 1.88 -2.01 11.29
CA ASP A 27 0.98 -1.01 11.91
C ASP A 27 -0.50 -1.41 11.78
N LEU A 28 -0.87 -2.14 10.71
CA LEU A 28 -2.23 -2.60 10.44
C LEU A 28 -2.48 -4.06 10.88
N SER A 29 -1.53 -4.68 11.60
CA SER A 29 -1.55 -6.12 11.89
C SER A 29 -2.78 -6.59 12.68
N GLU A 30 -3.26 -5.79 13.63
CA GLU A 30 -4.51 -6.06 14.36
C GLU A 30 -5.70 -6.10 13.42
N LYS A 31 -5.79 -5.12 12.50
CA LYS A 31 -6.90 -5.05 11.53
C LYS A 31 -6.87 -6.21 10.54
N ILE A 32 -5.68 -6.59 10.10
CA ILE A 32 -5.47 -7.75 9.21
C ILE A 32 -5.96 -9.03 9.91
N LYS A 33 -5.62 -9.21 11.20
CA LYS A 33 -6.08 -10.36 12.00
C LYS A 33 -7.60 -10.36 12.19
N GLU A 34 -8.20 -9.23 12.56
CA GLU A 34 -9.66 -9.08 12.73
C GLU A 34 -10.43 -9.42 11.46
N THR A 35 -9.91 -9.00 10.31
CA THR A 35 -10.54 -9.19 9.00
C THR A 35 -10.19 -10.53 8.36
N LYS A 36 -9.25 -11.29 8.95
CA LYS A 36 -8.65 -12.51 8.37
C LYS A 36 -8.09 -12.26 6.97
N ALA A 37 -7.61 -11.05 6.71
CA ALA A 37 -7.10 -10.68 5.41
C ALA A 37 -5.80 -11.41 5.09
N THR A 38 -5.67 -11.86 3.85
CA THR A 38 -4.41 -12.34 3.30
C THR A 38 -3.82 -11.28 2.39
N ILE A 39 -2.64 -10.78 2.74
CA ILE A 39 -1.91 -9.79 1.92
C ILE A 39 -0.85 -10.52 1.11
N LYS A 40 -0.85 -10.34 -0.21
CA LYS A 40 0.11 -10.92 -1.15
C LYS A 40 0.85 -9.80 -1.86
N PHE A 41 2.17 -9.85 -1.82
CA PHE A 41 3.03 -8.94 -2.58
C PHE A 41 4.37 -9.62 -2.83
N ASN A 42 4.99 -9.26 -3.96
CA ASN A 42 6.38 -9.63 -4.25
C ASN A 42 7.28 -8.45 -3.88
N GLU A 43 8.58 -8.58 -4.16
CA GLU A 43 9.51 -7.45 -4.04
C GLU A 43 9.04 -6.27 -4.90
N LEU A 44 8.88 -5.11 -4.23
CA LEU A 44 8.52 -3.83 -4.82
C LEU A 44 9.79 -2.99 -5.06
N PRO A 45 9.78 -2.07 -6.04
CA PRO A 45 10.96 -1.36 -6.48
C PRO A 45 11.53 -0.42 -5.41
N THR A 46 12.77 0.00 -5.64
CA THR A 46 13.33 1.18 -4.99
C THR A 46 13.08 2.42 -5.86
N LEU A 47 12.61 3.51 -5.26
CA LEU A 47 12.23 4.75 -5.95
C LEU A 47 12.95 5.95 -5.34
N ILE A 48 13.15 7.00 -6.12
CA ILE A 48 13.46 8.33 -5.58
C ILE A 48 12.15 9.01 -5.18
N ALA A 49 11.87 9.06 -3.88
CA ALA A 49 10.61 9.57 -3.35
C ALA A 49 10.79 10.12 -1.92
N ARG A 50 9.75 10.77 -1.40
CA ARG A 50 9.65 11.05 0.03
C ARG A 50 9.07 9.83 0.74
N PRO A 51 9.76 9.24 1.74
CA PRO A 51 9.28 8.04 2.43
C PRO A 51 7.89 8.20 3.04
N SER A 52 7.62 9.39 3.59
CA SER A 52 6.31 9.74 4.17
C SER A 52 5.18 9.59 3.17
N ASP A 53 5.39 10.01 1.92
CA ASP A 53 4.36 10.01 0.89
C ASP A 53 4.04 8.58 0.47
N ILE A 54 5.07 7.76 0.28
CA ILE A 54 4.93 6.33 -0.03
C ILE A 54 4.21 5.61 1.12
N ARG A 55 4.58 5.89 2.37
CA ARG A 55 3.91 5.33 3.55
C ARG A 55 2.43 5.69 3.58
N ILE A 56 2.10 6.98 3.43
CA ILE A 56 0.70 7.45 3.46
C ILE A 56 -0.11 6.84 2.31
N LEU A 57 0.47 6.72 1.12
CA LEU A 57 -0.16 6.06 -0.01
C LEU A 57 -0.53 4.61 0.31
N PHE A 58 0.43 3.79 0.73
CA PHE A 58 0.17 2.38 1.01
C PHE A 58 -0.75 2.20 2.23
N GLN A 59 -0.62 3.03 3.27
CA GLN A 59 -1.53 2.99 4.41
C GLN A 59 -2.97 3.22 3.97
N ASN A 60 -3.23 4.22 3.13
CA ASN A 60 -4.57 4.51 2.63
C ASN A 60 -5.11 3.36 1.76
N LEU A 61 -4.31 2.84 0.84
CA LEU A 61 -4.73 1.77 -0.07
C LEU A 61 -5.05 0.46 0.68
N VAL A 62 -4.15 0.03 1.58
CA VAL A 62 -4.36 -1.19 2.38
C VAL A 62 -5.52 -1.01 3.35
N HIS A 63 -5.61 0.14 4.01
CA HIS A 63 -6.72 0.40 4.94
C HIS A 63 -8.08 0.38 4.22
N ASN A 64 -8.16 0.96 3.02
CA ASN A 64 -9.38 0.90 2.20
C ASN A 64 -9.73 -0.54 1.82
N ALA A 65 -8.76 -1.32 1.35
CA ALA A 65 -8.98 -2.72 0.99
C ALA A 65 -9.41 -3.59 2.19
N LEU A 66 -8.93 -3.30 3.41
CA LEU A 66 -9.38 -3.96 4.64
C LEU A 66 -10.78 -3.50 5.10
N LYS A 67 -11.15 -2.24 4.83
CA LYS A 67 -12.45 -1.67 5.20
C LYS A 67 -13.58 -2.22 4.34
N PHE A 68 -13.38 -2.32 3.03
CA PHE A 68 -14.40 -2.72 2.06
C PHE A 68 -14.34 -4.23 1.79
N LYS A 69 -14.65 -5.05 2.80
CA LYS A 69 -14.77 -6.50 2.63
C LYS A 69 -16.08 -6.88 1.94
N SER A 70 -16.03 -7.78 0.96
CA SER A 70 -17.22 -8.52 0.51
C SER A 70 -17.60 -9.53 1.58
N SER A 71 -18.87 -9.56 2.00
CA SER A 71 -19.32 -10.29 3.20
C SER A 71 -19.25 -11.82 3.10
N ALA A 72 -18.89 -12.36 1.94
CA ALA A 72 -18.92 -13.80 1.68
C ALA A 72 -17.56 -14.52 1.80
N GLN A 73 -16.43 -13.80 1.75
CA GLN A 73 -15.09 -14.42 1.73
C GLN A 73 -14.07 -13.58 2.50
N ASP A 74 -13.04 -14.25 3.04
CA ASP A 74 -11.89 -13.56 3.64
C ASP A 74 -11.18 -12.72 2.55
N PRO A 75 -10.80 -11.46 2.84
CA PRO A 75 -10.25 -10.55 1.84
C PRO A 75 -8.82 -10.98 1.43
N ILE A 76 -8.57 -11.02 0.12
CA ILE A 76 -7.26 -11.28 -0.45
C ILE A 76 -6.81 -10.01 -1.17
N ILE A 77 -5.81 -9.34 -0.60
CA ILE A 77 -5.27 -8.09 -1.13
C ILE A 77 -3.96 -8.40 -1.83
N THR A 78 -3.89 -8.15 -3.13
CA THR A 78 -2.71 -8.35 -3.96
C THR A 78 -2.12 -7.00 -4.33
N ILE A 79 -0.86 -6.79 -3.97
CA ILE A 79 -0.10 -5.57 -4.27
C ILE A 79 0.99 -5.92 -5.27
N THR A 80 1.00 -5.22 -6.39
CA THR A 80 1.98 -5.43 -7.47
C THR A 80 2.57 -4.10 -7.93
N SER A 81 3.74 -4.19 -8.55
CA SER A 81 4.38 -3.08 -9.24
C SER A 81 4.84 -3.52 -10.62
N GLU A 82 4.56 -2.71 -11.63
CA GLU A 82 5.05 -2.87 -12.99
C GLU A 82 5.96 -1.69 -13.33
N LYS A 83 7.20 -1.97 -13.75
CA LYS A 83 8.07 -0.95 -14.31
C LYS A 83 7.57 -0.59 -15.70
N ARG A 84 7.27 0.69 -15.92
CA ARG A 84 7.01 1.29 -17.24
C ARG A 84 8.22 2.13 -17.64
N ASP A 85 8.17 2.79 -18.79
CA ASP A 85 9.32 3.48 -19.39
C ASP A 85 10.08 4.36 -18.38
N ASN A 86 9.39 5.31 -17.75
CA ASN A 86 9.99 6.23 -16.77
C ASN A 86 9.39 6.14 -15.36
N ASP A 87 8.32 5.35 -15.18
CA ASP A 87 7.54 5.31 -13.94
C ASP A 87 7.27 3.87 -13.49
N TYR A 88 6.74 3.73 -12.28
CA TYR A 88 6.18 2.47 -11.78
C TYR A 88 4.68 2.57 -11.62
N LEU A 89 3.96 1.61 -12.19
CA LEU A 89 2.55 1.42 -11.89
C LEU A 89 2.42 0.52 -10.68
N PHE A 90 1.84 1.05 -9.59
CA PHE A 90 1.41 0.24 -8.46
C PHE A 90 -0.06 -0.12 -8.60
N SER A 91 -0.39 -1.39 -8.33
CA SER A 91 -1.76 -1.87 -8.30
C SER A 91 -2.04 -2.56 -6.97
N VAL A 92 -3.17 -2.21 -6.34
CA VAL A 92 -3.72 -2.87 -5.16
C VAL A 92 -5.08 -3.40 -5.55
N ALA A 93 -5.21 -4.72 -5.62
CA ALA A 93 -6.44 -5.40 -6.00
C ALA A 93 -6.92 -6.26 -4.83
N ASP A 94 -8.17 -6.09 -4.43
CA ASP A 94 -8.85 -7.01 -3.53
C ASP A 94 -9.74 -8.00 -4.32
N ASN A 95 -10.16 -9.09 -3.68
CA ASN A 95 -11.11 -10.06 -4.25
C ASN A 95 -12.57 -9.62 -4.13
N GLY A 96 -12.85 -8.37 -3.78
CA GLY A 96 -14.17 -7.75 -3.89
C GLY A 96 -14.52 -7.55 -5.36
N ILE A 97 -15.61 -8.18 -5.78
CA ILE A 97 -16.13 -8.10 -7.16
C ILE A 97 -16.48 -6.65 -7.51
N VAL A 98 -16.13 -6.24 -8.74
CA VAL A 98 -16.52 -4.97 -9.38
C VAL A 98 -18.03 -4.93 -9.62
#